data_AF-A0A5P2DQS8-F1
#
_entry.id   AF-A0A5P2DQS8-F1
#
_cell.length_a   1.000
_cell.length_b   1.000
_cell.length_c   1.000
_cell.angle_alpha   90.00
_cell.angle_beta   90.00
_cell.angle_gamma   90.00
#
_symmetry.space_group_name_H-M   'P 1'
#
loop_
_entity.id
_entity.type
_entity.pdbx_description
1 polymer ?
#
loop_
_entity_poly.entity_id
_entity_poly.type
_entity_poly.pdbx_seq_one_letter_code
_entity_poly.pdbx_strand_id
1 'polypeptide(L)'
;MFTQAEAVFGRAGVGRAEFASWLHFAATVLGHHDYAARVAEAEPGLPWRTVWAWWRPVGAYVAEPNLSGDHTAEVYDLDGGAALKVWALWCEDTWFDLDTGRRLPAPADGEAVRRDGDDPDGARLFDPDEDGRLLHCPGTWEEPVPLGGGRYLYVEDRGVVVVEENAAALAGWPRGGADTGSWESAEDAPWFRPGTRGSGPLTAAGLARTFGEARVTRVPGEELPDALEHRATREFLSEVGLPRHWAAGVSSFEAAPELLRPLTSTAPEAGDEDLLHLGTFDFGYTDPGLVGVHRVTGEVRMYQESVIPLARDVAAFTGLLESVRRYMGACWSPYPAEDGIGAFHEAVRALDPGAQADGSPSAETWEHLFAAITELSVYGY
;
A
#
# COMPACT_ATOMS: atom_id res chain seq x y z
N MET A 1 -4.88 2.32 20.02
CA MET A 1 -4.96 0.99 20.67
C MET A 1 -6.40 0.54 20.81
N PHE A 2 -7.16 1.04 21.80
CA PHE A 2 -8.59 0.76 21.95
C PHE A 2 -9.38 1.09 20.67
N THR A 3 -9.19 2.30 20.15
CA THR A 3 -9.79 2.76 18.89
C THR A 3 -9.36 1.99 17.66
N GLN A 4 -8.15 1.41 17.66
CA GLN A 4 -7.66 0.58 16.56
C GLN A 4 -8.32 -0.79 16.59
N ALA A 5 -8.55 -1.34 17.78
CA ALA A 5 -9.29 -2.59 17.94
C ALA A 5 -10.75 -2.38 17.49
N GLU A 6 -11.47 -1.39 18.05
CA GLU A 6 -12.85 -1.08 17.66
C GLU A 6 -12.98 -0.77 16.16
N ALA A 7 -12.00 -0.08 15.57
CA ALA A 7 -12.01 0.20 14.15
C ALA A 7 -11.70 -1.02 13.26
N VAL A 8 -11.26 -2.15 13.82
CA VAL A 8 -10.98 -3.41 13.11
C VAL A 8 -12.11 -4.44 13.29
N PHE A 9 -12.72 -4.56 14.48
CA PHE A 9 -13.81 -5.52 14.70
C PHE A 9 -15.20 -4.88 14.85
N GLY A 10 -15.29 -3.55 14.79
CA GLY A 10 -16.54 -2.80 14.96
C GLY A 10 -16.90 -2.52 16.43
N ARG A 11 -18.17 -2.19 16.66
CA ARG A 11 -18.74 -1.90 18.00
C ARG A 11 -19.46 -3.09 18.63
N ALA A 12 -19.14 -4.31 18.19
CA ALA A 12 -19.73 -5.52 18.73
C ALA A 12 -19.54 -5.64 20.26
N GLY A 13 -20.58 -6.13 20.93
CA GLY A 13 -20.51 -6.51 22.33
C GLY A 13 -19.78 -7.85 22.48
N VAL A 14 -18.45 -7.81 22.50
CA VAL A 14 -17.61 -9.02 22.60
C VAL A 14 -17.27 -9.38 24.04
N GLY A 15 -16.96 -10.65 24.29
CA GLY A 15 -16.48 -11.11 25.59
C GLY A 15 -15.10 -10.52 25.93
N ARG A 16 -14.75 -10.47 27.23
CA ARG A 16 -13.44 -9.94 27.69
C ARG A 16 -12.25 -10.60 26.99
N ALA A 17 -12.30 -11.92 26.82
CA ALA A 17 -11.20 -12.68 26.22
C ALA A 17 -11.05 -12.41 24.72
N GLU A 18 -12.16 -12.29 23.99
CA GLU A 18 -12.16 -11.92 22.58
C GLU A 18 -11.73 -10.46 22.37
N PHE A 19 -12.20 -9.55 23.21
CA PHE A 19 -11.73 -8.17 23.22
C PHE A 19 -10.21 -8.08 23.40
N ALA A 20 -9.66 -8.90 24.29
CA ALA A 20 -8.22 -8.96 24.48
C ALA A 20 -7.49 -9.44 23.21
N SER A 21 -8.07 -10.32 22.38
CA SER A 21 -7.47 -10.76 21.11
C SER A 21 -7.40 -9.61 20.12
N TRP A 22 -8.46 -8.82 20.02
CA TRP A 22 -8.48 -7.61 19.20
C TRP A 22 -7.52 -6.53 19.70
N LEU A 23 -7.40 -6.36 21.02
CA LEU A 23 -6.43 -5.45 21.61
C LEU A 23 -4.99 -5.91 21.37
N HIS A 24 -4.74 -7.22 21.44
CA HIS A 24 -3.46 -7.83 21.10
C HIS A 24 -3.11 -7.59 19.63
N PHE A 25 -4.05 -7.83 18.71
CA PHE A 25 -3.88 -7.53 17.29
C PHE A 25 -3.56 -6.06 17.04
N ALA A 26 -4.37 -5.15 17.56
CA ALA A 26 -4.13 -3.71 17.45
C ALA A 26 -2.74 -3.30 17.98
N ALA A 27 -2.26 -3.94 19.05
CA ALA A 27 -0.94 -3.68 19.61
C ALA A 27 0.17 -4.08 18.67
N THR A 28 0.06 -5.29 18.10
CA THR A 28 1.03 -5.82 17.14
C THR A 28 1.06 -4.96 15.88
N VAL A 29 -0.09 -4.60 15.32
CA VAL A 29 -0.20 -3.74 14.12
C VAL A 29 0.45 -2.37 14.34
N LEU A 30 0.31 -1.80 15.53
CA LEU A 30 0.91 -0.51 15.87
C LEU A 30 2.40 -0.60 16.28
N GLY A 31 2.97 -1.80 16.33
CA GLY A 31 4.37 -2.04 16.73
C GLY A 31 4.60 -1.98 18.26
N HIS A 32 3.53 -2.04 19.06
CA HIS A 32 3.60 -2.04 20.52
C HIS A 32 3.74 -3.47 21.08
N HIS A 33 4.80 -4.19 20.68
CA HIS A 33 4.99 -5.61 21.01
C HIS A 33 5.02 -5.89 22.53
N ASP A 34 5.67 -5.05 23.33
CA ASP A 34 5.67 -5.18 24.80
C ASP A 34 4.27 -5.02 25.42
N TYR A 35 3.40 -4.23 24.78
CA TYR A 35 2.01 -4.10 25.21
C TYR A 35 1.20 -5.33 24.79
N ALA A 36 1.37 -5.83 23.56
CA ALA A 36 0.77 -7.09 23.10
C ALA A 36 1.10 -8.25 24.06
N ALA A 37 2.38 -8.41 24.41
CA ALA A 37 2.83 -9.44 25.33
C ALA A 37 2.13 -9.35 26.71
N ARG A 38 1.99 -8.13 27.25
CA ARG A 38 1.27 -7.91 28.52
C ARG A 38 -0.21 -8.21 28.43
N VAL A 39 -0.86 -7.95 27.28
CA VAL A 39 -2.25 -8.35 27.05
C VAL A 39 -2.38 -9.88 27.06
N ALA A 40 -1.46 -10.59 26.40
CA ALA A 40 -1.43 -12.04 26.37
C ALA A 40 -1.17 -12.69 27.73
N GLU A 41 -0.33 -12.08 28.55
CA GLU A 41 -0.10 -12.51 29.92
C GLU A 41 -1.31 -12.27 30.83
N ALA A 42 -1.98 -11.12 30.69
CA ALA A 42 -3.13 -10.74 31.50
C ALA A 42 -4.40 -11.55 31.17
N GLU A 43 -4.54 -12.01 29.93
CA GLU A 43 -5.65 -12.85 29.47
C GLU A 43 -5.13 -14.13 28.78
N PRO A 44 -4.75 -15.17 29.53
CA PRO A 44 -4.31 -16.43 28.93
C PRO A 44 -5.41 -17.12 28.10
N GLY A 45 -6.68 -16.79 28.35
CA GLY A 45 -7.87 -17.32 27.69
C GLY A 45 -8.24 -16.66 26.36
N LEU A 46 -7.36 -15.84 25.78
CA LEU A 46 -7.50 -15.33 24.41
C LEU A 46 -7.89 -16.46 23.45
N PRO A 47 -9.02 -16.38 22.70
CA PRO A 47 -9.42 -17.41 21.74
C PRO A 47 -8.41 -17.55 20.59
N TRP A 48 -7.68 -16.49 20.28
CA TRP A 48 -6.60 -16.46 19.28
C TRP A 48 -5.61 -15.34 19.59
N ARG A 49 -4.41 -15.44 19.02
CA ARG A 49 -3.30 -14.48 19.19
C ARG A 49 -2.71 -14.11 17.86
N THR A 50 -2.22 -12.88 17.75
CA THR A 50 -1.47 -12.45 16.57
C THR A 50 -0.02 -12.93 16.68
N VAL A 51 0.45 -13.72 15.73
CA VAL A 51 1.87 -14.10 15.65
C VAL A 51 2.68 -12.91 15.15
N TRP A 52 2.27 -12.36 14.00
CA TRP A 52 2.80 -11.12 13.44
C TRP A 52 1.76 -10.51 12.48
N ALA A 53 1.88 -9.21 12.20
CA ALA A 53 0.97 -8.51 11.30
C ALA A 53 1.71 -7.39 10.54
N TRP A 54 1.51 -7.35 9.23
CA TRP A 54 1.79 -6.22 8.36
C TRP A 54 0.45 -5.70 7.84
N TRP A 55 -0.26 -5.03 8.75
CA TRP A 55 -1.62 -4.54 8.53
C TRP A 55 -1.64 -3.03 8.58
N ARG A 56 -2.41 -2.40 7.70
CA ARG A 56 -2.59 -0.95 7.63
C ARG A 56 -3.35 -0.47 8.87
N PRO A 57 -2.73 0.33 9.78
CA PRO A 57 -3.48 0.91 10.88
C PRO A 57 -4.57 1.86 10.37
N VAL A 58 -5.64 2.03 11.15
CA VAL A 58 -6.74 2.93 10.79
C VAL A 58 -6.21 4.36 10.74
N GLY A 59 -6.48 5.10 9.68
CA GLY A 59 -5.95 6.46 9.50
C GLY A 59 -4.44 6.52 9.21
N ALA A 60 -3.74 5.40 9.18
CA ALA A 60 -2.43 5.29 8.55
C ALA A 60 -2.68 4.85 7.10
N TYR A 61 -2.66 5.80 6.18
CA TYR A 61 -3.03 5.53 4.79
C TYR A 61 -2.02 4.62 4.06
N VAL A 62 -0.76 4.57 4.52
CA VAL A 62 0.28 3.69 3.97
C VAL A 62 0.02 2.23 4.36
N ALA A 63 -0.16 1.36 3.36
CA ALA A 63 -0.07 -0.09 3.49
C ALA A 63 1.34 -0.59 3.12
N GLU A 64 1.90 -1.46 3.95
CA GLU A 64 3.19 -2.09 3.73
C GLU A 64 3.05 -3.58 4.11
N PRO A 65 3.03 -4.53 3.16
CA PRO A 65 3.07 -4.34 1.71
C PRO A 65 1.79 -3.67 1.19
N ASN A 66 1.86 -3.04 0.01
CA ASN A 66 0.66 -2.53 -0.67
C ASN A 66 0.03 -3.68 -1.47
N LEU A 67 -1.12 -4.16 -0.99
CA LEU A 67 -1.88 -5.27 -1.57
C LEU A 67 -3.09 -4.81 -2.37
N SER A 68 -3.19 -3.50 -2.61
CA SER A 68 -4.28 -2.95 -3.39
C SER A 68 -4.25 -3.53 -4.80
N GLY A 69 -5.34 -4.18 -5.17
CA GLY A 69 -5.56 -4.76 -6.49
C GLY A 69 -5.11 -6.21 -6.69
N ASP A 70 -4.24 -6.73 -5.83
CA ASP A 70 -3.95 -8.17 -5.75
C ASP A 70 -3.47 -8.51 -4.33
N HIS A 71 -4.30 -9.26 -3.60
CA HIS A 71 -4.01 -9.73 -2.25
C HIS A 71 -3.63 -11.22 -2.23
N THR A 72 -3.10 -11.75 -3.34
CA THR A 72 -2.61 -13.12 -3.42
C THR A 72 -1.37 -13.30 -2.56
N ALA A 73 -1.36 -14.36 -1.74
CA ALA A 73 -0.18 -14.80 -1.02
C ALA A 73 -0.01 -16.32 -1.07
N GLU A 74 1.25 -16.75 -1.08
CA GLU A 74 1.61 -18.16 -1.23
C GLU A 74 2.75 -18.51 -0.28
N VAL A 75 2.68 -19.71 0.29
CA VAL A 75 3.73 -20.22 1.18
C VAL A 75 4.77 -20.98 0.38
N TYR A 76 6.04 -20.74 0.69
CA TYR A 76 7.19 -21.38 0.08
C TYR A 76 8.07 -22.01 1.14
N ASP A 77 8.59 -23.19 0.84
CA ASP A 77 9.64 -23.85 1.59
C ASP A 77 11.01 -23.39 1.09
N LEU A 78 11.89 -23.02 2.03
CA LEU A 78 13.27 -22.59 1.80
C LEU A 78 14.25 -23.47 2.60
N ASP A 79 15.52 -23.49 2.21
CA ASP A 79 16.63 -24.10 2.96
C ASP A 79 16.91 -23.32 4.27
N GLY A 80 16.03 -23.50 5.26
CA GLY A 80 16.15 -22.82 6.56
C GLY A 80 14.82 -22.45 7.21
N GLY A 81 13.69 -22.67 6.54
CA GLY A 81 12.37 -22.36 7.08
C GLY A 81 11.32 -22.21 5.99
N ALA A 82 10.18 -21.62 6.35
CA ALA A 82 9.14 -21.28 5.40
C ALA A 82 9.07 -19.77 5.23
N ALA A 83 8.73 -19.34 4.03
CA ALA A 83 8.48 -17.95 3.70
C ALA A 83 7.07 -17.76 3.13
N LEU A 84 6.53 -16.57 3.34
CA LEU A 84 5.34 -16.10 2.67
C LEU A 84 5.78 -15.16 1.55
N LYS A 85 5.38 -15.45 0.32
CA LYS A 85 5.42 -14.51 -0.79
C LYS A 85 4.07 -13.82 -0.89
N VAL A 86 4.08 -12.49 -0.88
CA VAL A 86 2.89 -11.69 -1.14
C VAL A 86 3.08 -10.96 -2.45
N TRP A 87 2.15 -11.18 -3.38
CA TRP A 87 2.17 -10.59 -4.71
C TRP A 87 1.67 -9.16 -4.65
N ALA A 88 2.26 -8.29 -5.47
CA ALA A 88 1.80 -6.91 -5.57
C ALA A 88 1.68 -6.53 -7.05
N LEU A 89 0.46 -6.19 -7.48
CA LEU A 89 0.16 -5.92 -8.89
C LEU A 89 1.03 -4.79 -9.49
N TRP A 90 1.28 -3.73 -8.71
CA TRP A 90 2.04 -2.57 -9.19
C TRP A 90 3.29 -2.21 -8.38
N CYS A 91 3.69 -3.07 -7.45
CA CYS A 91 4.89 -2.91 -6.64
C CYS A 91 5.80 -4.14 -6.78
N GLU A 92 6.91 -4.18 -6.04
CA GLU A 92 7.69 -5.41 -5.91
C GLU A 92 6.98 -6.39 -4.98
N ASP A 93 7.00 -7.67 -5.36
CA ASP A 93 6.58 -8.76 -4.49
C ASP A 93 7.37 -8.71 -3.18
N THR A 94 6.69 -8.96 -2.07
CA THR A 94 7.32 -8.93 -0.75
C THR A 94 7.40 -10.32 -0.15
N TRP A 95 8.57 -10.65 0.40
CA TRP A 95 8.81 -11.92 1.07
C TRP A 95 8.89 -11.71 2.58
N PHE A 96 8.25 -12.61 3.34
CA PHE A 96 8.29 -12.62 4.79
C PHE A 96 8.74 -13.98 5.30
N ASP A 97 9.54 -13.98 6.35
CA ASP A 97 9.74 -15.16 7.18
C ASP A 97 8.41 -15.55 7.83
N LEU A 98 7.95 -16.79 7.60
CA LEU A 98 6.59 -17.19 7.98
C LEU A 98 6.36 -17.20 9.49
N ASP A 99 7.40 -17.47 10.28
CA ASP A 99 7.30 -17.58 11.73
C ASP A 99 7.37 -16.21 12.44
N THR A 100 8.16 -15.28 11.89
CA THR A 100 8.44 -13.99 12.56
C THR A 100 7.81 -12.79 11.88
N GLY A 101 7.36 -12.95 10.62
CA GLY A 101 6.89 -11.84 9.79
C GLY A 101 8.01 -10.89 9.38
N ARG A 102 9.29 -11.21 9.60
CA ARG A 102 10.39 -10.34 9.18
C ARG A 102 10.49 -10.35 7.65
N ARG A 103 10.63 -9.18 7.02
CA ARG A 103 10.91 -9.11 5.58
C ARG A 103 12.20 -9.86 5.22
N LEU A 104 12.14 -10.60 4.12
CA LEU A 104 13.26 -11.31 3.53
C LEU A 104 13.58 -10.72 2.15
N PRO A 105 14.85 -10.79 1.70
CA PRO A 105 15.13 -10.63 0.28
C PRO A 105 14.43 -11.72 -0.52
N ALA A 106 14.14 -11.46 -1.80
CA ALA A 106 13.66 -12.50 -2.68
C ALA A 106 14.71 -13.63 -2.78
N PRO A 107 14.31 -14.91 -2.66
CA PRO A 107 15.20 -16.05 -2.87
C PRO A 107 15.66 -16.11 -4.32
N ALA A 108 16.81 -16.72 -4.59
CA ALA A 108 17.25 -16.91 -5.96
C ALA A 108 16.38 -17.97 -6.68
N ASP A 109 16.41 -17.94 -8.02
CA ASP A 109 15.65 -18.88 -8.84
C ASP A 109 15.95 -20.33 -8.45
N GLY A 110 14.90 -21.08 -8.10
CA GLY A 110 14.98 -22.49 -7.72
C GLY A 110 15.29 -22.76 -6.24
N GLU A 111 15.51 -21.74 -5.41
CA GLU A 111 15.73 -21.90 -3.96
C GLU A 111 14.43 -21.99 -3.15
N ALA A 112 13.29 -21.67 -3.77
CA ALA A 112 11.98 -21.68 -3.14
C ALA A 112 11.05 -22.67 -3.83
N VAL A 113 10.47 -23.59 -3.06
CA VAL A 113 9.47 -24.54 -3.54
C VAL A 113 8.12 -24.12 -2.99
N ARG A 114 7.16 -23.84 -3.87
CA ARG A 114 5.79 -23.52 -3.44
C ARG A 114 5.24 -24.71 -2.65
N ARG A 115 4.69 -24.44 -1.47
CA ARG A 115 4.00 -25.42 -0.66
C ARG A 115 2.58 -25.61 -1.20
N ASP A 116 2.20 -26.86 -1.42
CA ASP A 116 0.82 -27.20 -1.74
C ASP A 116 -0.08 -26.92 -0.52
N GLY A 117 -1.25 -26.34 -0.77
CA GLY A 117 -2.20 -26.06 0.29
C GLY A 117 -2.91 -27.34 0.71
N ASP A 118 -2.81 -27.69 1.99
CA ASP A 118 -3.66 -28.71 2.61
C ASP A 118 -4.82 -27.99 3.31
N ASP A 119 -6.05 -28.21 2.87
CA ASP A 119 -7.24 -27.71 3.59
C ASP A 119 -7.49 -28.65 4.79
N PRO A 120 -7.37 -28.18 6.03
CA PRO A 120 -7.49 -29.04 7.20
C PRO A 120 -8.93 -29.52 7.35
N ASP A 121 -9.09 -30.77 7.83
CA ASP A 121 -10.38 -31.27 8.26
C ASP A 121 -10.87 -30.49 9.49
N GLY A 122 -11.97 -29.73 9.36
CA GLY A 122 -12.67 -29.09 10.47
C GLY A 122 -12.95 -27.60 10.28
N ALA A 123 -13.66 -27.01 11.24
CA ALA A 123 -14.04 -25.60 11.20
C ALA A 123 -12.81 -24.68 11.32
N ARG A 124 -12.77 -23.64 10.49
CA ARG A 124 -11.74 -22.59 10.54
C ARG A 124 -11.97 -21.67 11.76
N LEU A 125 -10.99 -20.83 12.09
CA LEU A 125 -11.09 -19.93 13.25
C LEU A 125 -12.31 -19.00 13.17
N PHE A 126 -12.52 -18.35 12.03
CA PHE A 126 -13.68 -17.50 11.73
C PHE A 126 -14.56 -18.16 10.68
N ASP A 127 -15.09 -19.33 11.01
CA ASP A 127 -16.01 -20.07 10.16
C ASP A 127 -17.44 -19.52 10.31
N PRO A 128 -18.09 -19.03 9.24
CA PRO A 128 -19.45 -18.48 9.30
C PRO A 128 -20.54 -19.56 9.49
N ASP A 129 -20.22 -20.84 9.31
CA ASP A 129 -21.20 -21.92 9.44
C ASP A 129 -21.73 -22.05 10.88
N GLU A 130 -22.94 -22.59 11.07
CA GLU A 130 -23.55 -22.74 12.40
C GLU A 130 -22.68 -23.59 13.36
N ASP A 131 -21.91 -24.53 12.81
CA ASP A 131 -20.94 -25.36 13.53
C ASP A 131 -19.63 -24.61 13.85
N GLY A 132 -19.43 -23.43 13.27
CA GLY A 132 -18.35 -22.50 13.53
C GLY A 132 -18.39 -21.88 14.94
N ARG A 133 -17.32 -21.17 15.30
CA ARG A 133 -17.21 -20.46 16.58
C ARG A 133 -17.91 -19.11 16.48
N LEU A 134 -18.73 -18.79 17.48
CA LEU A 134 -19.32 -17.45 17.61
C LEU A 134 -18.24 -16.45 18.04
N LEU A 135 -17.46 -16.01 17.06
CA LEU A 135 -16.43 -14.99 17.13
C LEU A 135 -16.80 -13.88 16.16
N HIS A 136 -16.54 -12.64 16.52
CA HIS A 136 -16.68 -11.52 15.62
C HIS A 136 -15.42 -11.44 14.77
N CYS A 137 -15.59 -11.19 13.48
CA CYS A 137 -14.50 -10.97 12.55
C CYS A 137 -14.79 -9.76 11.66
N PRO A 138 -13.74 -9.08 11.17
CA PRO A 138 -13.89 -8.18 10.04
C PRO A 138 -14.49 -8.98 8.88
N GLY A 139 -15.50 -8.42 8.20
CA GLY A 139 -16.13 -9.09 7.06
C GLY A 139 -15.18 -9.41 5.90
N THR A 140 -13.96 -8.87 5.91
CA THR A 140 -12.92 -9.17 4.92
C THR A 140 -12.02 -10.35 5.28
N TRP A 141 -12.12 -10.91 6.50
CA TRP A 141 -11.33 -12.07 6.93
C TRP A 141 -12.01 -13.37 6.52
N GLU A 142 -12.16 -13.53 5.21
CA GLU A 142 -12.70 -14.73 4.59
C GLU A 142 -11.57 -15.67 4.17
N GLU A 143 -11.88 -16.96 4.02
CA GLU A 143 -11.00 -17.97 3.42
C GLU A 143 -9.52 -17.96 3.83
N PRO A 144 -9.19 -18.13 5.13
CA PRO A 144 -7.79 -18.14 5.56
C PRO A 144 -6.99 -19.28 4.92
N VAL A 145 -5.70 -19.02 4.72
CA VAL A 145 -4.74 -20.08 4.36
C VAL A 145 -4.29 -20.79 5.64
N PRO A 146 -4.58 -22.10 5.80
CA PRO A 146 -4.13 -22.88 6.93
C PRO A 146 -2.61 -23.11 6.87
N LEU A 147 -1.93 -22.86 7.98
CA LEU A 147 -0.46 -23.02 8.09
C LEU A 147 -0.05 -24.24 8.94
N GLY A 148 -1.04 -24.96 9.48
CA GLY A 148 -0.83 -26.05 10.44
C GLY A 148 -0.62 -25.56 11.87
N GLY A 149 -0.76 -26.48 12.84
CA GLY A 149 -0.56 -26.17 14.26
C GLY A 149 -1.53 -25.13 14.84
N GLY A 150 -2.71 -24.97 14.25
CA GLY A 150 -3.69 -23.96 14.67
C GLY A 150 -3.38 -22.55 14.16
N ARG A 151 -2.45 -22.39 13.20
CA ARG A 151 -2.11 -21.10 12.60
C ARG A 151 -2.84 -20.87 11.29
N TYR A 152 -3.28 -19.63 11.10
CA TYR A 152 -4.03 -19.17 9.94
C TYR A 152 -3.44 -17.88 9.42
N LEU A 153 -3.30 -17.78 8.10
CA LEU A 153 -2.92 -16.59 7.37
C LEU A 153 -4.17 -15.92 6.81
N TYR A 154 -4.33 -14.63 7.09
CA TYR A 154 -5.33 -13.77 6.47
C TYR A 154 -4.64 -12.71 5.63
N VAL A 155 -5.16 -12.48 4.42
CA VAL A 155 -4.64 -11.50 3.47
C VAL A 155 -5.82 -10.79 2.81
N GLU A 156 -5.78 -9.47 2.82
CA GLU A 156 -6.71 -8.61 2.07
C GLU A 156 -6.03 -7.27 1.77
N ASP A 157 -6.76 -6.33 1.18
CA ASP A 157 -6.22 -5.04 0.72
C ASP A 157 -5.56 -4.22 1.83
N ARG A 158 -6.00 -4.40 3.08
CA ARG A 158 -5.42 -3.73 4.26
C ARG A 158 -4.11 -4.37 4.73
N GLY A 159 -3.78 -5.58 4.29
CA GLY A 159 -2.49 -6.21 4.57
C GLY A 159 -2.60 -7.68 4.92
N VAL A 160 -1.60 -8.13 5.67
CA VAL A 160 -1.40 -9.55 5.97
C VAL A 160 -1.18 -9.79 7.45
N VAL A 161 -1.77 -10.85 7.97
CA VAL A 161 -1.62 -11.26 9.37
C VAL A 161 -1.58 -12.78 9.50
N VAL A 162 -0.70 -13.25 10.39
CA VAL A 162 -0.74 -14.62 10.88
C VAL A 162 -1.29 -14.60 12.30
N VAL A 163 -2.31 -15.42 12.53
CA VAL A 163 -2.90 -15.65 13.85
C VAL A 163 -2.75 -17.11 14.25
N GLU A 164 -2.70 -17.36 15.55
CA GLU A 164 -2.65 -18.68 16.15
C GLU A 164 -3.87 -18.85 17.06
N GLU A 165 -4.64 -19.89 16.85
CA GLU A 165 -5.79 -20.20 17.69
C GLU A 165 -5.36 -20.76 19.05
N ASN A 166 -6.21 -20.57 20.05
CA ASN A 166 -6.06 -21.19 21.35
C ASN A 166 -7.10 -22.29 21.51
N ALA A 167 -6.74 -23.50 21.08
CA ALA A 167 -7.64 -24.66 21.12
C ALA A 167 -8.23 -24.93 22.52
N ALA A 168 -7.48 -24.66 23.59
CA ALA A 168 -7.96 -24.84 24.96
C ALA A 168 -9.03 -23.81 25.35
N ALA A 169 -8.83 -22.53 25.01
CA ALA A 169 -9.86 -21.51 25.20
C ALA A 169 -11.08 -21.76 24.32
N LEU A 170 -10.84 -22.20 23.08
CA LEU A 170 -11.90 -22.45 22.10
C LEU A 170 -12.73 -23.69 22.43
N ALA A 171 -12.20 -24.69 23.13
CA ALA A 171 -12.94 -25.94 23.43
C ALA A 171 -14.35 -25.72 24.01
N GLY A 172 -14.51 -24.71 24.87
CA GLY A 172 -15.79 -24.33 25.48
C GLY A 172 -16.48 -23.10 24.86
N TRP A 173 -15.96 -22.58 23.75
CA TRP A 173 -16.47 -21.35 23.14
C TRP A 173 -17.84 -21.58 22.47
N PRO A 174 -18.78 -20.61 22.57
CA PRO A 174 -20.07 -20.71 21.92
C PRO A 174 -19.98 -21.01 20.42
N ARG A 175 -20.94 -21.79 19.94
CA ARG A 175 -21.17 -22.07 18.52
C ARG A 175 -22.24 -21.14 17.96
N GLY A 176 -22.29 -21.01 16.65
CA GLY A 176 -23.26 -20.17 15.96
C GLY A 176 -22.71 -19.41 14.75
N GLY A 177 -21.50 -19.76 14.31
CA GLY A 177 -20.83 -19.09 13.19
C GLY A 177 -20.22 -17.74 13.55
N ALA A 178 -19.18 -17.36 12.82
CA ALA A 178 -18.54 -16.07 12.97
C ALA A 178 -19.46 -14.93 12.53
N ASP A 179 -19.49 -13.83 13.30
CA ASP A 179 -20.27 -12.63 12.99
C ASP A 179 -19.42 -11.60 12.25
N THR A 180 -19.70 -11.44 10.95
CA THR A 180 -19.09 -10.44 10.06
C THR A 180 -19.86 -9.12 10.00
N GLY A 181 -21.13 -9.09 10.44
CA GLY A 181 -22.03 -7.95 10.24
C GLY A 181 -21.74 -6.78 11.17
N SER A 182 -21.11 -7.03 12.32
CA SER A 182 -20.76 -5.98 13.28
C SER A 182 -19.78 -4.93 12.75
N TRP A 183 -18.98 -5.29 11.75
CA TRP A 183 -18.03 -4.41 11.05
C TRP A 183 -18.72 -3.21 10.38
N GLU A 184 -19.85 -3.43 9.73
CA GLU A 184 -20.58 -2.42 8.95
C GLU A 184 -21.26 -1.37 9.84
N SER A 185 -21.48 -1.70 11.11
CA SER A 185 -22.19 -0.83 12.08
C SER A 185 -21.34 0.29 12.70
N ALA A 186 -20.06 0.41 12.32
CA ALA A 186 -19.15 1.45 12.79
C ALA A 186 -19.41 2.81 12.08
N GLU A 187 -20.65 3.32 12.18
CA GLU A 187 -21.12 4.54 11.50
C GLU A 187 -20.53 5.84 12.07
N ASP A 188 -20.04 5.80 13.31
CA ASP A 188 -19.43 6.94 14.00
C ASP A 188 -17.90 6.78 14.06
N ALA A 189 -17.19 7.73 13.45
CA ALA A 189 -15.74 7.76 13.30
C ALA A 189 -14.94 7.20 14.50
N PRO A 190 -14.05 6.21 14.31
CA PRO A 190 -12.98 6.04 15.26
C PRO A 190 -12.08 7.27 15.17
N TRP A 191 -11.89 7.93 16.31
CA TRP A 191 -10.88 8.97 16.51
C TRP A 191 -9.49 8.31 16.57
N PHE A 192 -9.06 7.66 15.49
CA PHE A 192 -7.68 7.23 15.38
C PHE A 192 -7.04 7.91 14.18
N ARG A 193 -6.41 9.06 14.46
CA ARG A 193 -5.38 9.64 13.60
C ARG A 193 -4.04 9.19 14.18
N PRO A 194 -3.50 8.01 13.83
CA PRO A 194 -2.08 7.81 14.04
C PRO A 194 -1.41 8.95 13.28
N GLY A 195 -0.45 9.65 13.91
CA GLY A 195 0.33 10.65 13.19
C GLY A 195 0.76 10.03 11.87
N THR A 196 0.38 10.67 10.76
CA THR A 196 0.51 10.10 9.42
C THR A 196 1.98 9.72 9.21
N ARG A 197 2.29 8.42 9.24
CA ARG A 197 3.64 7.94 8.92
C ARG A 197 3.96 8.47 7.52
N GLY A 198 5.04 9.24 7.39
CA GLY A 198 5.46 9.81 6.09
C GLY A 198 4.92 11.20 5.75
N SER A 199 4.43 11.99 6.72
CA SER A 199 3.95 13.37 6.49
C SER A 199 5.05 14.42 6.24
N GLY A 200 6.21 14.03 5.71
CA GLY A 200 7.34 14.90 5.42
C GLY A 200 7.67 14.95 3.93
N PRO A 201 8.66 15.78 3.53
CA PRO A 201 9.21 15.73 2.18
C PRO A 201 9.60 14.31 1.79
N LEU A 202 9.46 13.99 0.50
CA LEU A 202 9.94 12.71 -0.02
C LEU A 202 11.43 12.55 0.28
N THR A 203 11.78 11.35 0.76
CA THR A 203 13.17 10.96 1.03
C THR A 203 13.51 9.74 0.20
N ALA A 204 14.81 9.52 -0.05
CA ALA A 204 15.30 8.34 -0.76
C ALA A 204 14.76 7.03 -0.15
N ALA A 205 14.80 6.91 1.18
CA ALA A 205 14.30 5.76 1.91
C ALA A 205 12.77 5.64 1.84
N GLY A 206 12.04 6.77 1.79
CA GLY A 206 10.59 6.76 1.59
C GLY A 206 10.22 6.23 0.21
N LEU A 207 10.86 6.75 -0.84
CA LEU A 207 10.60 6.33 -2.21
C LEU A 207 10.97 4.85 -2.45
N ALA A 208 12.11 4.42 -1.91
CA ALA A 208 12.54 3.03 -1.96
C ALA A 208 11.60 2.08 -1.21
N ARG A 209 11.02 2.50 -0.08
CA ARG A 209 10.00 1.72 0.62
C ARG A 209 8.72 1.57 -0.19
N THR A 210 8.31 2.61 -0.92
CA THR A 210 7.07 2.58 -1.71
C THR A 210 7.22 1.79 -3.00
N PHE A 211 8.30 2.00 -3.76
CA PHE A 211 8.46 1.43 -5.10
C PHE A 211 9.40 0.22 -5.17
N GLY A 212 10.26 0.04 -4.17
CA GLY A 212 11.38 -0.89 -4.21
C GLY A 212 12.67 -0.19 -4.64
N GLU A 213 13.79 -0.52 -3.99
CA GLU A 213 15.10 0.12 -4.26
C GLU A 213 15.55 -0.08 -5.72
N ALA A 214 15.27 -1.25 -6.30
CA ALA A 214 15.62 -1.56 -7.70
C ALA A 214 14.71 -0.85 -8.72
N ARG A 215 13.57 -0.31 -8.29
CA ARG A 215 12.61 0.44 -9.11
C ARG A 215 12.71 1.95 -8.93
N VAL A 216 13.75 2.46 -8.27
CA VAL A 216 14.04 3.89 -8.20
C VAL A 216 15.30 4.19 -9.00
N THR A 217 15.23 5.16 -9.92
CA THR A 217 16.39 5.69 -10.63
C THR A 217 16.89 6.95 -9.95
N ARG A 218 18.18 6.96 -9.61
CA ARG A 218 18.92 8.16 -9.18
C ARG A 218 20.01 8.44 -10.20
N VAL A 219 20.23 9.72 -10.49
CA VAL A 219 21.28 10.15 -11.42
C VAL A 219 22.39 10.79 -10.60
N PRO A 220 23.61 10.20 -10.56
CA PRO A 220 24.74 10.79 -9.85
C PRO A 220 24.94 12.25 -10.24
N GLY A 221 25.35 13.09 -9.28
CA GLY A 221 25.41 14.54 -9.49
C GLY A 221 26.33 14.96 -10.65
N GLU A 222 27.38 14.18 -10.87
CA GLU A 222 28.37 14.28 -11.93
C GLU A 222 27.88 13.77 -13.30
N GLU A 223 26.83 12.96 -13.34
CA GLU A 223 26.21 12.44 -14.56
C GLU A 223 25.03 13.31 -15.02
N LEU A 224 24.52 14.19 -14.15
CA LEU A 224 23.50 15.15 -14.52
C LEU A 224 24.04 16.14 -15.57
N PRO A 225 23.31 16.39 -16.68
CA PRO A 225 23.77 17.27 -17.74
C PRO A 225 23.88 18.73 -17.27
N ASP A 226 24.89 19.44 -17.77
CA ASP A 226 25.06 20.89 -17.51
C ASP A 226 23.85 21.71 -17.96
N ALA A 227 23.11 21.23 -18.96
CA ALA A 227 21.89 21.86 -19.45
C ALA A 227 20.81 21.98 -18.36
N LEU A 228 20.74 21.05 -17.41
CA LEU A 228 19.84 21.12 -16.27
C LEU A 228 20.39 22.12 -15.24
N GLU A 229 19.92 23.36 -15.32
CA GLU A 229 20.35 24.47 -14.46
C GLU A 229 19.58 24.53 -13.13
N HIS A 230 18.36 23.99 -13.09
CA HIS A 230 17.51 24.04 -11.90
C HIS A 230 18.10 23.22 -10.74
N ARG A 231 18.68 23.93 -9.76
CA ARG A 231 19.40 23.33 -8.62
C ARG A 231 18.58 22.32 -7.84
N ALA A 232 17.32 22.63 -7.51
CA ALA A 232 16.50 21.74 -6.69
C ALA A 232 16.15 20.43 -7.43
N THR A 233 15.97 20.48 -8.76
CA THR A 233 15.79 19.25 -9.56
C THR A 233 17.04 18.40 -9.57
N ARG A 234 18.23 19.02 -9.70
CA ARG A 234 19.51 18.29 -9.64
C ARG A 234 19.68 17.57 -8.31
N GLU A 235 19.47 18.28 -7.20
CA GLU A 235 19.55 17.73 -5.85
C GLU A 235 18.57 16.56 -5.69
N PHE A 236 17.31 16.75 -6.06
CA PHE A 236 16.28 15.72 -5.95
C PHE A 236 16.59 14.45 -6.76
N LEU A 237 16.99 14.58 -8.04
CA LEU A 237 17.31 13.43 -8.89
C LEU A 237 18.55 12.66 -8.42
N SER A 238 19.50 13.36 -7.79
CA SER A 238 20.72 12.73 -7.25
C SER A 238 20.51 12.07 -5.88
N GLU A 239 19.75 12.71 -4.99
CA GLU A 239 19.62 12.28 -3.60
C GLU A 239 18.39 11.39 -3.37
N VAL A 240 17.25 11.71 -4.01
CA VAL A 240 15.97 11.02 -3.79
C VAL A 240 15.65 10.07 -4.95
N GLY A 241 15.65 10.58 -6.18
CA GLY A 241 15.37 9.84 -7.40
C GLY A 241 13.91 9.90 -7.88
N LEU A 242 13.64 9.13 -8.93
CA LEU A 242 12.36 9.02 -9.62
C LEU A 242 11.96 7.53 -9.71
N PRO A 243 10.69 7.14 -9.58
CA PRO A 243 10.26 5.78 -9.88
C PRO A 243 10.54 5.44 -11.35
N ARG A 244 11.10 4.26 -11.59
CA ARG A 244 11.30 3.70 -12.95
C ARG A 244 9.97 3.42 -13.62
N HIS A 245 9.05 2.89 -12.85
CA HIS A 245 7.72 2.53 -13.29
C HIS A 245 6.69 2.93 -12.23
N TRP A 246 5.57 3.48 -12.68
CA TRP A 246 4.38 3.71 -11.88
C TRP A 246 3.16 3.33 -12.72
N ALA A 247 2.10 2.83 -12.09
CA ALA A 247 0.87 2.44 -12.78
C ALA A 247 -0.35 2.45 -11.86
N ALA A 248 -1.49 2.93 -12.34
CA ALA A 248 -2.75 2.83 -11.62
C ALA A 248 -3.89 2.72 -12.64
N GLY A 249 -4.74 1.71 -12.48
CA GLY A 249 -5.76 1.38 -13.48
C GLY A 249 -5.12 1.11 -14.85
N VAL A 250 -5.57 1.84 -15.87
CA VAL A 250 -5.08 1.73 -17.26
C VAL A 250 -3.92 2.68 -17.57
N SER A 251 -3.49 3.51 -16.61
CA SER A 251 -2.44 4.49 -16.82
C SER A 251 -1.11 4.03 -16.23
N SER A 252 -0.01 4.36 -16.89
CA SER A 252 1.34 4.10 -16.38
C SER A 252 2.32 5.20 -16.75
N PHE A 253 3.38 5.33 -15.96
CA PHE A 253 4.53 6.17 -16.21
C PHE A 253 5.77 5.28 -16.26
N GLU A 254 6.56 5.41 -17.32
CA GLU A 254 7.87 4.77 -17.43
C GLU A 254 8.95 5.84 -17.56
N ALA A 255 9.97 5.77 -16.70
CA ALA A 255 11.12 6.64 -16.78
C ALA A 255 11.89 6.38 -18.08
N ALA A 256 12.42 7.43 -18.71
CA ALA A 256 13.16 7.28 -19.95
C ALA A 256 14.41 6.40 -19.71
N PRO A 257 14.75 5.46 -20.62
CA PRO A 257 15.96 4.65 -20.51
C PRO A 257 17.23 5.51 -20.39
N GLU A 258 17.22 6.67 -21.04
CA GLU A 258 18.27 7.69 -20.96
C GLU A 258 17.62 9.02 -20.56
N LEU A 259 17.64 9.29 -19.25
CA LEU A 259 17.07 10.50 -18.66
C LEU A 259 17.78 11.78 -19.14
N LEU A 260 17.02 12.87 -19.15
CA LEU A 260 17.47 14.25 -19.33
C LEU A 260 18.10 14.58 -20.68
N ARG A 261 17.81 13.79 -21.73
CA ARG A 261 18.06 14.20 -23.11
C ARG A 261 17.07 15.28 -23.53
N PRO A 262 17.43 16.20 -24.46
CA PRO A 262 16.47 17.15 -25.00
C PRO A 262 15.22 16.40 -25.50
N LEU A 263 14.03 16.83 -25.08
CA LEU A 263 12.77 16.18 -25.46
C LEU A 263 12.59 16.16 -26.98
N THR A 264 13.08 17.21 -27.66
CA THR A 264 13.12 17.35 -29.12
C THR A 264 13.97 16.29 -29.83
N SER A 265 14.86 15.60 -29.12
CA SER A 265 15.58 14.44 -29.66
C SER A 265 14.69 13.20 -29.81
N THR A 266 13.59 13.14 -29.04
CA THR A 266 12.58 12.08 -29.08
C THR A 266 11.35 12.51 -29.89
N ALA A 267 10.90 13.75 -29.72
CA ALA A 267 9.78 14.34 -30.44
C ALA A 267 10.13 15.76 -30.92
N PRO A 268 10.69 15.92 -32.13
CA PRO A 268 11.07 17.22 -32.69
C PRO A 268 9.95 18.26 -32.71
N GLU A 269 8.70 17.80 -32.78
CA GLU A 269 7.47 18.59 -32.77
C GLU A 269 7.10 19.18 -31.41
N ALA A 270 7.72 18.73 -30.30
CA ALA A 270 7.46 19.25 -28.97
C ALA A 270 7.75 20.75 -28.83
N GLY A 271 8.58 21.30 -29.74
CA GLY A 271 8.79 22.74 -29.95
C GLY A 271 9.53 23.49 -28.83
N ASP A 272 9.61 22.91 -27.63
CA ASP A 272 10.30 23.47 -26.47
C ASP A 272 11.68 22.80 -26.29
N GLU A 273 12.73 23.47 -26.76
CA GLU A 273 14.12 23.02 -26.65
C GLU A 273 14.63 23.00 -25.19
N ASP A 274 13.93 23.67 -24.26
CA ASP A 274 14.32 23.74 -22.86
C ASP A 274 13.77 22.55 -22.04
N LEU A 275 12.97 21.64 -22.63
CA LEU A 275 12.50 20.43 -21.97
C LEU A 275 13.50 19.28 -22.09
N LEU A 276 13.82 18.66 -20.96
CA LEU A 276 14.65 17.46 -20.85
C LEU A 276 13.77 16.25 -20.48
N HIS A 277 13.86 15.18 -21.25
CA HIS A 277 13.00 14.00 -21.16
C HIS A 277 13.16 13.26 -19.82
N LEU A 278 12.07 13.08 -19.08
CA LEU A 278 11.98 12.29 -17.86
C LEU A 278 11.39 10.90 -18.10
N GLY A 279 10.45 10.77 -19.03
CA GLY A 279 9.75 9.52 -19.27
C GLY A 279 8.46 9.72 -20.06
N THR A 280 7.61 8.72 -20.02
CA THR A 280 6.38 8.69 -20.83
C THR A 280 5.21 8.26 -19.95
N PHE A 281 4.08 8.98 -20.06
CA PHE A 281 2.79 8.48 -19.61
C PHE A 281 2.08 7.73 -20.72
N ASP A 282 1.60 6.54 -20.41
CA ASP A 282 0.60 5.83 -21.19
C ASP A 282 -0.74 5.96 -20.46
N PHE A 283 -1.79 6.36 -21.17
CA PHE A 283 -3.15 6.46 -20.63
C PHE A 283 -4.03 5.27 -21.03
N GLY A 284 -3.57 4.37 -21.90
CA GLY A 284 -4.25 3.15 -22.32
C GLY A 284 -5.31 3.34 -23.43
N TYR A 285 -5.79 4.57 -23.65
CA TYR A 285 -6.83 4.89 -24.66
C TYR A 285 -6.50 6.09 -25.55
N THR A 286 -5.37 6.77 -25.31
CA THR A 286 -4.84 7.87 -26.15
C THR A 286 -3.36 7.65 -26.44
N ASP A 287 -2.80 8.47 -27.33
CA ASP A 287 -1.36 8.44 -27.60
C ASP A 287 -0.55 8.75 -26.34
N PRO A 288 0.62 8.10 -26.12
CA PRO A 288 1.42 8.38 -24.94
C PRO A 288 1.90 9.84 -24.86
N GLY A 289 1.92 10.40 -23.66
CA GLY A 289 2.44 11.74 -23.39
C GLY A 289 3.90 11.71 -22.94
N LEU A 290 4.77 12.45 -23.62
CA LEU A 290 6.18 12.57 -23.24
C LEU A 290 6.35 13.58 -22.11
N VAL A 291 6.88 13.13 -20.98
CA VAL A 291 7.11 13.95 -19.79
C VAL A 291 8.51 14.53 -19.82
N GLY A 292 8.62 15.85 -19.71
CA GLY A 292 9.89 16.57 -19.65
C GLY A 292 9.96 17.49 -18.44
N VAL A 293 11.19 17.77 -18.00
CA VAL A 293 11.50 18.82 -17.03
C VAL A 293 12.10 20.02 -17.73
N HIS A 294 11.57 21.21 -17.47
CA HIS A 294 12.13 22.44 -17.98
C HIS A 294 13.47 22.74 -17.29
N ARG A 295 14.52 22.90 -18.08
CA ARG A 295 15.90 22.90 -17.60
C ARG A 295 16.24 24.01 -16.61
N VAL A 296 15.59 25.18 -16.74
CA VAL A 296 15.81 26.36 -15.86
C VAL A 296 14.85 26.41 -14.67
N THR A 297 13.54 26.25 -14.90
CA THR A 297 12.51 26.40 -13.85
C THR A 297 12.28 25.13 -13.05
N GLY A 298 12.68 23.96 -13.58
CA GLY A 298 12.40 22.66 -12.97
C GLY A 298 10.97 22.16 -13.17
N GLU A 299 10.10 22.95 -13.79
CA GLU A 299 8.70 22.60 -14.03
C GLU A 299 8.58 21.31 -14.85
N VAL A 300 7.70 20.40 -14.42
CA VAL A 300 7.42 19.17 -15.15
C VAL A 300 6.23 19.42 -16.07
N ARG A 301 6.41 19.12 -17.35
CA ARG A 301 5.41 19.27 -18.40
C ARG A 301 5.27 17.97 -19.17
N MET A 302 4.10 17.78 -19.78
CA MET A 302 3.82 16.69 -20.69
C MET A 302 3.58 17.26 -22.08
N TYR A 303 4.20 16.64 -23.08
CA TYR A 303 3.92 16.88 -24.48
C TYR A 303 3.13 15.71 -25.06
N GLN A 304 1.97 16.01 -25.66
CA GLN A 304 1.18 15.07 -26.45
C GLN A 304 0.78 15.78 -27.76
N GLU A 305 -0.42 16.36 -27.82
CA GLU A 305 -0.81 17.30 -28.90
C GLU A 305 -0.41 18.75 -28.58
N SER A 306 -0.25 19.05 -27.29
CA SER A 306 0.18 20.33 -26.77
C SER A 306 1.00 20.14 -25.49
N VAL A 307 1.71 21.18 -25.06
CA VAL A 307 2.48 21.16 -23.82
C VAL A 307 1.56 21.52 -22.65
N ILE A 308 1.42 20.61 -21.70
CA ILE A 308 0.57 20.73 -20.51
C ILE A 308 1.47 20.74 -19.26
N PRO A 309 1.30 21.69 -18.32
CA PRO A 309 2.00 21.64 -17.05
C PRO A 309 1.47 20.48 -16.19
N LEU A 310 2.37 19.68 -15.62
CA LEU A 310 2.02 18.58 -14.72
C LEU A 310 2.33 18.92 -13.27
N ALA A 311 3.50 19.50 -12.98
CA ALA A 311 3.87 19.83 -11.61
C ALA A 311 4.87 20.97 -11.58
N ARG A 312 4.88 21.73 -10.49
CA ARG A 312 5.81 22.85 -10.31
C ARG A 312 7.28 22.45 -10.38
N ASP A 313 7.60 21.21 -9.99
CA ASP A 313 8.95 20.66 -10.00
C ASP A 313 8.93 19.11 -9.96
N VAL A 314 10.11 18.49 -10.13
CA VAL A 314 10.26 17.01 -10.13
C VAL A 314 9.92 16.38 -8.77
N ALA A 315 10.12 17.11 -7.66
CA ALA A 315 9.79 16.61 -6.33
C ALA A 315 8.27 16.54 -6.13
N ALA A 316 7.55 17.58 -6.57
CA ALA A 316 6.09 17.61 -6.60
C ALA A 316 5.54 16.52 -7.52
N PHE A 317 6.05 16.39 -8.75
CA PHE A 317 5.66 15.33 -9.68
C PHE A 317 5.78 13.94 -9.05
N THR A 318 6.94 13.63 -8.48
CA THR A 318 7.21 12.34 -7.83
C THR A 318 6.32 12.14 -6.60
N GLY A 319 6.05 13.20 -5.84
CA GLY A 319 5.15 13.16 -4.70
C GLY A 319 3.69 12.89 -5.08
N LEU A 320 3.24 13.34 -6.25
CA LEU A 320 1.89 13.06 -6.74
C LEU A 320 1.77 11.56 -7.07
N LEU A 321 2.75 11.00 -7.77
CA LEU A 321 2.82 9.55 -8.05
C LEU A 321 2.87 8.70 -6.77
N GLU A 322 3.70 9.10 -5.81
CA GLU A 322 3.82 8.44 -4.51
C GLU A 322 2.54 8.59 -3.68
N SER A 323 1.84 9.73 -3.76
CA SER A 323 0.57 9.94 -3.06
C SER A 323 -0.49 8.96 -3.55
N VAL A 324 -0.57 8.68 -4.85
CA VAL A 324 -1.48 7.64 -5.37
C VAL A 324 -1.18 6.30 -4.69
N ARG A 325 0.10 5.89 -4.63
CA ARG A 325 0.50 4.64 -3.95
C ARG A 325 0.18 4.63 -2.47
N ARG A 326 0.43 5.76 -1.81
CA ARG A 326 0.22 5.94 -0.38
C ARG A 326 -1.24 5.83 0.02
N TYR A 327 -2.16 6.37 -0.78
CA TYR A 327 -3.58 6.45 -0.43
C TYR A 327 -4.45 5.38 -1.09
N MET A 328 -3.95 4.66 -2.10
CA MET A 328 -4.68 3.65 -2.86
C MET A 328 -5.51 2.70 -1.99
N GLY A 329 -4.91 2.06 -0.99
CA GLY A 329 -5.63 1.12 -0.11
C GLY A 329 -6.67 1.78 0.80
N ALA A 330 -6.51 3.07 1.12
CA ALA A 330 -7.52 3.82 1.87
C ALA A 330 -8.64 4.35 0.99
N CYS A 331 -8.40 4.58 -0.31
CA CYS A 331 -9.45 5.00 -1.24
C CYS A 331 -10.32 3.82 -1.68
N TRP A 332 -9.72 2.67 -2.01
CA TRP A 332 -10.49 1.48 -2.41
C TRP A 332 -11.06 0.70 -1.24
N SER A 333 -10.27 0.58 -0.16
CA SER A 333 -10.62 -0.29 0.97
C SER A 333 -10.53 0.49 2.29
N PRO A 334 -11.31 1.60 2.42
CA PRO A 334 -11.34 2.41 3.63
C PRO A 334 -11.84 1.60 4.83
N TYR A 335 -11.44 1.98 6.02
CA TYR A 335 -12.19 1.60 7.23
C TYR A 335 -13.57 2.31 7.21
N PRO A 336 -14.64 1.78 7.86
CA PRO A 336 -16.01 2.29 7.75
C PRO A 336 -16.24 3.79 7.97
N ALA A 337 -15.30 4.50 8.61
CA ALA A 337 -15.36 5.95 8.79
C ALA A 337 -14.04 6.67 8.44
N GLU A 338 -13.23 6.05 7.59
CA GLU A 338 -12.04 6.65 7.01
C GLU A 338 -12.38 7.36 5.70
N ASP A 339 -12.16 8.68 5.67
CA ASP A 339 -12.26 9.46 4.43
C ASP A 339 -10.93 9.42 3.67
N GLY A 340 -10.63 8.28 3.06
CA GLY A 340 -9.40 8.07 2.29
C GLY A 340 -9.29 9.01 1.08
N ILE A 341 -10.40 9.20 0.36
CA ILE A 341 -10.48 10.07 -0.83
C ILE A 341 -10.28 11.54 -0.45
N GLY A 342 -10.98 12.03 0.57
CA GLY A 342 -10.82 13.41 1.05
C GLY A 342 -9.41 13.68 1.55
N ALA A 343 -8.82 12.76 2.31
CA ALA A 343 -7.44 12.87 2.78
C ALA A 343 -6.41 12.84 1.64
N PHE A 344 -6.64 12.02 0.60
CA PHE A 344 -5.82 12.00 -0.60
C PHE A 344 -5.83 13.36 -1.32
N HIS A 345 -7.02 13.93 -1.55
CA HIS A 345 -7.13 15.24 -2.19
C HIS A 345 -6.52 16.36 -1.34
N GLU A 346 -6.66 16.32 -0.01
CA GLU A 346 -5.98 17.26 0.89
C GLU A 346 -4.46 17.17 0.75
N ALA A 347 -3.90 15.96 0.71
CA ALA A 347 -2.48 15.72 0.55
C ALA A 347 -1.94 16.20 -0.81
N VAL A 348 -2.65 15.89 -1.90
CA VAL A 348 -2.32 16.35 -3.25
C VAL A 348 -2.32 17.88 -3.32
N ARG A 349 -3.36 18.55 -2.78
CA ARG A 349 -3.45 20.01 -2.78
C ARG A 349 -2.33 20.66 -1.97
N ALA A 350 -1.97 20.08 -0.83
CA ALA A 350 -0.86 20.54 -0.02
C ALA A 350 0.49 20.37 -0.75
N LEU A 351 0.61 19.31 -1.55
CA LEU A 351 1.81 19.03 -2.32
C LEU A 351 1.95 19.97 -3.51
N ASP A 352 0.96 20.07 -4.39
CA ASP A 352 0.92 20.96 -5.54
C ASP A 352 -0.51 21.46 -5.81
N PRO A 353 -0.85 22.71 -5.45
CA PRO A 353 -2.17 23.27 -5.73
C PRO A 353 -2.53 23.31 -7.22
N GLY A 354 -1.53 23.36 -8.11
CA GLY A 354 -1.75 23.38 -9.56
C GLY A 354 -2.38 22.09 -10.09
N ALA A 355 -2.10 20.96 -9.44
CA ALA A 355 -2.64 19.65 -9.82
C ALA A 355 -4.17 19.53 -9.61
N GLN A 356 -4.80 20.47 -8.90
CA GLN A 356 -6.24 20.52 -8.67
C GLN A 356 -6.83 21.91 -8.94
N ALA A 357 -6.16 22.74 -9.73
CA ALA A 357 -6.67 24.06 -10.07
C ALA A 357 -7.81 23.94 -11.10
N ASP A 358 -9.04 24.24 -10.67
CA ASP A 358 -10.26 24.16 -11.47
C ASP A 358 -10.09 24.76 -12.88
N GLY A 359 -10.45 23.98 -13.90
CA GLY A 359 -10.43 24.41 -15.31
C GLY A 359 -9.03 24.57 -15.90
N SER A 360 -7.98 24.06 -15.25
CA SER A 360 -6.64 23.99 -15.83
C SER A 360 -6.41 22.63 -16.53
N PRO A 361 -5.68 22.59 -17.66
CA PRO A 361 -5.30 21.33 -18.32
C PRO A 361 -4.50 20.37 -17.41
N SER A 362 -3.79 20.92 -16.43
CA SER A 362 -3.07 20.15 -15.40
C SER A 362 -4.05 19.37 -14.54
N ALA A 363 -5.09 20.05 -14.03
CA ALA A 363 -6.10 19.42 -13.19
C ALA A 363 -6.88 18.35 -13.95
N GLU A 364 -7.25 18.60 -15.22
CA GLU A 364 -7.92 17.59 -16.05
C GLU A 364 -7.07 16.33 -16.24
N THR A 365 -5.76 16.50 -16.47
CA THR A 365 -4.83 15.35 -16.61
C THR A 365 -4.71 14.58 -15.31
N TRP A 366 -4.52 15.28 -14.19
CA TRP A 366 -4.40 14.63 -12.88
C TRP A 366 -5.70 14.00 -12.41
N GLU A 367 -6.86 14.60 -12.70
CA GLU A 367 -8.18 14.03 -12.40
C GLU A 367 -8.33 12.65 -13.07
N HIS A 368 -7.93 12.51 -14.34
CA HIS A 368 -7.92 11.21 -15.01
C HIS A 368 -7.00 10.19 -14.31
N LEU A 369 -5.82 10.61 -13.87
CA LEU A 369 -4.88 9.74 -13.17
C LEU A 369 -5.35 9.38 -11.75
N PHE A 370 -6.04 10.31 -11.08
CA PHE A 370 -6.54 10.14 -9.71
C PHE A 370 -7.82 9.32 -9.66
N ALA A 371 -8.67 9.43 -10.69
CA ALA A 371 -9.86 8.60 -10.86
C ALA A 371 -9.54 7.12 -10.76
N ALA A 372 -8.34 6.70 -11.17
CA ALA A 372 -7.86 5.33 -11.00
C ALA A 372 -7.99 4.81 -9.55
N ILE A 373 -7.82 5.67 -8.54
CA ILE A 373 -7.96 5.27 -7.13
C ILE A 373 -9.17 5.88 -6.41
N THR A 374 -9.77 6.94 -6.94
CA THR A 374 -10.90 7.64 -6.28
C THR A 374 -12.27 7.26 -6.81
N GLU A 375 -12.36 6.77 -8.04
CA GLU A 375 -13.63 6.50 -8.73
C GLU A 375 -13.69 5.09 -9.31
N LEU A 376 -12.56 4.62 -9.85
CA LEU A 376 -12.45 3.34 -10.52
C LEU A 376 -11.99 2.26 -9.54
N SER A 377 -12.40 1.03 -9.83
CA SER A 377 -11.87 -0.16 -9.14
C SER A 377 -10.46 -0.52 -9.64
N VAL A 378 -9.82 -1.52 -9.01
CA VAL A 378 -8.56 -2.13 -9.49
C VAL A 378 -8.57 -2.45 -10.99
N TYR A 379 -9.73 -2.79 -11.56
CA TYR A 379 -9.88 -3.18 -12.96
C TYR A 379 -10.09 -2.00 -13.92
N GLY A 380 -10.13 -0.77 -13.43
CA GLY A 380 -10.21 0.44 -14.26
C GLY A 380 -11.61 0.74 -14.82
N TYR A 381 -12.67 0.19 -14.22
CA TYR A 381 -14.07 0.52 -14.51
C TYR A 381 -14.92 0.50 -13.24
#